data_AF-A0A965NZG6-F1
#
_entry.id   AF-A0A965NZG6-F1
#
_cell.length_a   1.000
_cell.length_b   1.000
_cell.length_c   1.000
_cell.angle_alpha   90.00
_cell.angle_beta   90.00
_cell.angle_gamma   90.00
#
_symmetry.space_group_name_H-M   'P 1'
#
loop_
_entity.id
_entity.type
_entity.pdbx_description
1 polymer ?
#
loop_
_entity_poly.entity_id
_entity_poly.type
_entity_poly.pdbx_seq_one_letter_code
_entity_poly.pdbx_strand_id
1 'polypeptide(L)' 'MKLNKDQRDGLAKISDNIATVLVLASILGWWAEGRIGFPAALGLTVVSTIFIVCGVLFRKGNR' A
#
# COMPACT_ATOMS: atom_id res chain seq x y z
N MET A 1 13.89 12.31 15.18
CA MET A 1 14.34 12.86 13.88
C MET A 1 13.12 13.32 13.11
N LYS A 2 13.07 14.58 12.64
CA LYS A 2 12.06 15.02 11.66
C LYS A 2 12.61 14.68 10.27
N LEU A 3 11.85 13.91 9.50
CA LEU A 3 12.19 13.61 8.10
C LEU A 3 12.08 14.89 7.26
N ASN A 4 13.01 15.10 6.35
CA ASN A 4 12.92 16.23 5.41
C ASN A 4 11.86 15.95 4.32
N LYS A 5 11.54 16.98 3.52
CA LYS A 5 10.48 16.91 2.50
C LYS A 5 10.74 15.80 1.48
N ASP A 6 11.97 15.70 0.97
CA ASP A 6 12.35 14.72 -0.05
C ASP A 6 12.26 13.28 0.47
N GLN A 7 12.68 13.05 1.72
CA GLN A 7 12.56 11.74 2.38
C GLN A 7 11.11 11.32 2.54
N ARG A 8 10.22 12.27 2.88
CA ARG A 8 8.80 11.98 3.05
C ARG A 8 8.11 11.70 1.73
N ASP A 9 8.43 12.45 0.68
CA ASP A 9 7.90 12.18 -0.66
C ASP A 9 8.44 10.86 -1.21
N GLY A 10 9.69 10.50 -0.89
CA GLY A 10 10.25 9.17 -1.16
C GLY A 10 9.47 8.05 -0.47
N LEU A 11 9.21 8.19 0.83
CA LEU A 11 8.44 7.21 1.61
C LEU A 11 6.97 7.12 1.14
N ALA A 12 6.38 8.24 0.73
CA ALA A 12 5.04 8.24 0.15
C ALA A 12 4.98 7.41 -1.13
N LYS A 13 5.95 7.59 -2.05
CA LYS A 13 6.03 6.81 -3.29
C LYS A 13 6.25 5.31 -3.04
N ILE A 14 7.13 4.97 -2.09
CA ILE A 14 7.35 3.56 -1.71
C ILE A 14 6.05 2.96 -1.17
N SER A 15 5.36 3.69 -0.29
CA SER A 15 4.09 3.22 0.29
C SER A 15 3.02 3.01 -0.78
N ASP A 16 2.89 3.93 -1.74
CA ASP A 16 1.95 3.81 -2.87
C ASP A 16 2.27 2.60 -3.78
N ASN A 17 3.56 2.37 -4.07
CA ASN A 17 3.98 1.23 -4.87
C ASN A 17 3.67 -0.10 -4.16
N ILE A 18 3.95 -0.20 -2.87
CA ILE A 18 3.62 -1.39 -2.08
C ILE A 18 2.11 -1.60 -2.05
N ALA A 19 1.32 -0.55 -1.80
CA ALA A 19 -0.13 -0.63 -1.82
C ALA A 19 -0.65 -1.14 -3.19
N THR A 20 -0.09 -0.63 -4.28
CA THR A 20 -0.46 -1.05 -5.65
C THR A 20 -0.15 -2.52 -5.89
N VAL A 21 1.04 -2.99 -5.52
CA VAL A 21 1.41 -4.41 -5.66
C VAL A 21 0.48 -5.29 -4.82
N LEU A 22 0.11 -4.89 -3.60
CA LEU A 22 -0.80 -5.65 -2.75
C LEU A 22 -2.22 -5.73 -3.33
N VAL A 23 -2.72 -4.64 -3.91
CA VAL A 23 -4.01 -4.65 -4.63
C VAL A 23 -3.92 -5.60 -5.82
N LEU A 24 -2.87 -5.50 -6.64
CA LEU A 24 -2.68 -6.38 -7.79
C LEU A 24 -2.54 -7.84 -7.35
N ALA A 25 -1.83 -8.13 -6.27
CA ALA A 25 -1.72 -9.48 -5.72
C ALA A 25 -3.07 -10.01 -5.24
N SER A 26 -3.90 -9.17 -4.62
CA SER A 26 -5.25 -9.56 -4.19
C SER A 26 -6.16 -9.87 -5.38
N ILE A 27 -6.12 -9.05 -6.43
CA ILE A 27 -6.96 -9.20 -7.62
C ILE A 27 -6.47 -10.38 -8.46
N LEU A 28 -5.18 -10.40 -8.81
CA LEU A 28 -4.59 -11.43 -9.66
C LEU A 28 -4.50 -12.76 -8.93
N GLY A 29 -4.14 -12.79 -7.65
CA GLY A 29 -4.08 -14.03 -6.89
C GLY A 29 -5.46 -14.67 -6.70
N TRP A 30 -6.50 -13.85 -6.51
CA TRP A 30 -7.88 -14.33 -6.48
C TRP A 30 -8.31 -14.82 -7.86
N TRP A 31 -8.14 -13.97 -8.89
CA TRP A 31 -8.76 -14.14 -10.19
C TRP A 31 -8.01 -15.11 -11.11
N ALA A 32 -6.67 -15.06 -11.13
CA ALA A 32 -5.88 -15.83 -12.08
C ALA A 32 -5.86 -17.33 -11.75
N GLU A 33 -5.91 -17.71 -10.47
CA GLU A 33 -5.68 -19.12 -10.09
C GLU A 33 -6.48 -19.61 -8.87
N GLY A 34 -7.30 -18.78 -8.21
CA GLY A 34 -7.95 -19.14 -6.94
C GLY A 34 -6.95 -19.54 -5.84
N ARG A 35 -5.65 -19.24 -6.04
CA ARG A 35 -4.54 -19.65 -5.16
C ARG A 35 -4.58 -18.98 -3.80
N ILE A 36 -5.26 -17.83 -3.70
CA ILE A 36 -5.55 -17.18 -2.43
C ILE A 36 -7.06 -17.17 -2.21
N GLY A 37 -7.49 -17.76 -1.09
CA GLY A 37 -8.88 -17.75 -0.65
C GLY A 37 -9.33 -16.36 -0.17
N PHE A 38 -10.64 -16.19 -0.01
CA PHE A 38 -11.24 -14.91 0.43
C PHE A 38 -10.61 -14.28 1.67
N PRO A 39 -10.25 -15.05 2.73
CA PRO A 39 -9.58 -14.48 3.89
C PRO A 39 -8.22 -13.84 3.56
N ALA A 40 -7.44 -14.45 2.67
CA ALA A 40 -6.13 -13.93 2.27
C ALA A 40 -6.26 -12.66 1.44
N ALA A 41 -7.24 -12.61 0.53
CA ALA A 41 -7.52 -11.41 -0.25
C ALA A 41 -7.98 -10.24 0.63
N LEU A 42 -8.87 -10.50 1.60
CA LEU A 42 -9.25 -9.50 2.61
C LEU A 42 -8.04 -8.98 3.40
N GLY A 43 -7.14 -9.89 3.82
CA GLY A 43 -5.89 -9.52 4.48
C GLY A 43 -5.04 -8.58 3.63
N LEU A 44 -4.85 -8.89 2.35
CA LEU A 44 -4.10 -8.06 1.40
C LEU A 44 -4.75 -6.68 1.21
N THR A 45 -6.09 -6.61 1.15
CA THR A 45 -6.81 -5.33 1.06
C THR A 45 -6.60 -4.47 2.31
N VAL A 46 -6.67 -5.06 3.50
CA VAL A 46 -6.42 -4.35 4.78
C VAL A 46 -4.99 -3.80 4.81
N VAL A 47 -4.00 -4.62 4.47
CA VAL A 47 -2.58 -4.19 4.45
C VAL A 47 -2.36 -3.10 3.41
N SER A 48 -2.94 -3.23 2.21
CA SER A 48 -2.87 -2.18 1.19
C SER A 48 -3.44 -0.85 1.68
N THR A 49 -4.58 -0.89 2.37
CA THR A 49 -5.21 0.30 2.97
C THR A 49 -4.28 0.99 3.96
N ILE A 50 -3.54 0.24 4.78
CA ILE A 50 -2.54 0.80 5.72
C ILE A 50 -1.45 1.55 4.94
N PHE A 51 -0.92 0.97 3.86
CA PHE A 51 0.10 1.63 3.05
C PHE A 51 -0.42 2.89 2.33
N ILE A 52 -1.67 2.89 1.87
CA ILE A 52 -2.32 4.10 1.33
C ILE A 52 -2.38 5.18 2.40
N VAL A 53 -2.82 4.84 3.62
CA VAL A 53 -2.89 5.77 4.75
C VAL A 53 -1.50 6.32 5.09
N CYS A 54 -0.47 5.47 5.14
CA CYS A 54 0.92 5.90 5.32
C CYS A 54 1.35 6.88 4.23
N GLY A 55 1.08 6.59 2.96
CA GLY A 55 1.37 7.47 1.83
C GLY A 55 0.67 8.84 1.95
N VAL A 56 -0.57 8.87 2.43
CA VAL A 56 -1.32 10.10 2.70
C VAL A 56 -0.72 10.87 3.88
N LEU A 57 -0.35 10.21 4.98
CA LEU A 57 0.27 10.85 6.14
C LEU A 57 1.63 11.47 5.80
N PHE A 58 2.45 10.76 5.01
CA PHE A 58 3.73 11.29 4.55
C PHE A 58 3.56 12.53 3.68
N ARG A 59 2.52 12.57 2.82
CA ARG A 59 2.16 13.76 2.04
C ARG A 59 1.50 14.88 2.85
N LYS A 60 0.79 14.58 3.95
CA LYS A 60 -0.02 15.59 4.66
C LYS A 60 0.81 16.67 5.35
N GLY A 61 1.94 16.33 5.97
CA GLY A 61 2.85 17.37 6.48
C GLY A 61 3.79 17.94 5.40
N ASN A 62 3.52 17.69 4.12
CA ASN A 62 4.10 18.43 3.00
C ASN A 62 3.24 19.68 2.64
N ARG A 63 2.04 19.80 3.25
CA ARG A 63 1.20 21.01 3.23
C ARG A 63 1.47 21.89 4.44
#